data_AF-A0A3C2A9S9-F1
#
_entry.id   AF-A0A3C2A9S9-F1
#
_cell.length_a   1.000
_cell.length_b   1.000
_cell.length_c   1.000
_cell.angle_alpha   90.00
_cell.angle_beta   90.00
_cell.angle_gamma   90.00
#
_symmetry.space_group_name_H-M   'P 1'
#
loop_
_entity.id
_entity.type
_entity.pdbx_description
1 polymer ?
#
loop_
_entity_poly.entity_id
_entity_poly.type
_entity_poly.pdbx_seq_one_letter_code
_entity_poly.pdbx_strand_id
1 'polypeptide(L)'
;WNKYGLDGVGPRPGGYIITSTEATAEQIVNENDWALGYNIRQADSAVSNPRLFTGAIPSWNENQLGPITIPSAGMTIPLDSANRILYKRTLLLEDSNIIWTDTAIIRNGQPIEEYTFKEDSFWLMADNRDNGFDSRLWGFVPESFLIGKAMYIWEGFEDERRGASLQLD
;
A
#
# COMPACT_ATOMS: atom_id res chain seq x y z
N TRP A 1 -14.78 4.98 -21.46
CA TRP A 1 -13.87 4.44 -20.43
C TRP A 1 -14.15 2.97 -20.13
N ASN A 2 -15.38 2.58 -19.75
CA ASN A 2 -15.77 1.17 -19.54
C ASN A 2 -15.46 0.24 -20.73
N LYS A 3 -15.58 0.73 -21.97
CA LYS A 3 -15.17 0.00 -23.20
C LYS A 3 -13.73 -0.54 -23.12
N TYR A 4 -12.85 0.17 -22.43
CA TYR A 4 -11.43 -0.17 -22.30
C TYR A 4 -11.11 -0.86 -20.96
N GLY A 5 -12.14 -1.26 -20.20
CA GLY A 5 -11.96 -1.87 -18.88
C GLY A 5 -11.35 -0.92 -17.84
N LEU A 6 -11.44 0.39 -18.04
CA LEU A 6 -10.82 1.37 -17.15
C LEU A 6 -11.78 1.80 -16.05
N ASP A 7 -11.35 1.58 -14.80
CA ASP A 7 -11.85 2.23 -13.60
C ASP A 7 -10.93 3.40 -13.20
N GLY A 8 -11.43 4.35 -12.40
CA GLY A 8 -10.59 5.42 -11.83
C GLY A 8 -10.10 6.50 -12.79
N VAL A 9 -10.84 6.82 -13.86
CA VAL A 9 -10.48 7.92 -14.78
C VAL A 9 -10.64 9.28 -14.09
N GLY A 10 -9.53 10.00 -13.92
CA GLY A 10 -9.50 11.31 -13.29
C GLY A 10 -9.40 12.46 -14.31
N PRO A 11 -10.44 13.29 -14.50
CA PRO A 11 -10.34 14.46 -15.39
C PRO A 11 -9.32 15.47 -14.87
N ARG A 12 -8.55 16.07 -15.78
CA ARG A 12 -7.59 17.14 -15.50
C ARG A 12 -7.76 18.27 -16.52
N PRO A 13 -7.35 19.51 -16.21
CA PRO A 13 -7.28 20.55 -17.22
C PRO A 13 -6.45 20.05 -18.42
N GLY A 14 -7.06 20.02 -19.61
CA GLY A 14 -6.42 19.57 -20.84
C GLY A 14 -6.43 18.06 -21.09
N GLY A 15 -7.11 17.22 -20.28
CA GLY A 15 -7.25 15.80 -20.59
C GLY A 15 -7.69 14.93 -19.42
N TYR A 16 -7.18 13.70 -19.38
CA TYR A 16 -7.51 12.70 -18.37
C TYR A 16 -6.24 12.03 -17.86
N ILE A 17 -6.22 11.65 -16.58
CA ILE A 17 -5.27 10.70 -16.03
C ILE A 17 -5.99 9.37 -15.90
N ILE A 18 -5.38 8.33 -16.46
CA ILE A 18 -5.84 6.95 -16.38
C ILE A 18 -4.69 6.06 -15.92
N THR A 19 -4.99 5.06 -15.10
CA THR A 19 -4.04 3.98 -14.78
C THR A 19 -4.33 2.85 -15.75
N SER A 20 -3.37 2.51 -16.61
CA SER A 20 -3.54 1.47 -17.63
C SER A 20 -2.21 0.98 -18.19
N THR A 21 -2.27 -0.04 -19.05
CA THR A 21 -1.15 -0.45 -19.88
C THR A 21 -0.92 0.54 -21.03
N GLU A 22 0.30 0.56 -21.57
CA GLU A 22 0.61 1.34 -22.76
C GLU A 22 -0.24 0.92 -23.97
N ALA A 23 -0.43 -0.40 -24.17
CA ALA A 23 -1.26 -0.92 -25.26
C ALA A 23 -2.71 -0.40 -25.21
N THR A 24 -3.31 -0.32 -24.01
CA THR A 24 -4.65 0.25 -23.84
C THR A 24 -4.67 1.75 -24.08
N ALA A 25 -3.62 2.48 -23.68
CA ALA A 25 -3.50 3.91 -23.97
C ALA A 25 -3.39 4.18 -25.48
N GLU A 26 -2.58 3.38 -26.19
CA GLU A 26 -2.49 3.41 -27.67
C GLU A 26 -3.83 3.12 -28.31
N GLN A 27 -4.54 2.09 -27.85
CA GLN A 27 -5.87 1.75 -28.37
C GLN A 27 -6.86 2.92 -28.22
N ILE A 28 -6.85 3.61 -27.08
CA ILE A 28 -7.72 4.78 -26.84
C ILE A 28 -7.40 5.91 -27.82
N VAL A 29 -6.12 6.21 -28.04
CA VAL A 29 -5.74 7.27 -29.01
C VAL A 29 -6.14 6.88 -30.43
N ASN A 30 -5.93 5.64 -30.83
CA ASN A 30 -6.22 5.17 -32.19
C ASN A 30 -7.72 5.07 -32.50
N GLU A 31 -8.55 4.74 -31.51
CA GLU A 31 -10.00 4.55 -31.71
C GLU A 31 -10.83 5.83 -31.50
N ASN A 32 -10.22 6.96 -31.10
CA ASN A 32 -10.97 8.14 -30.69
C ASN A 32 -10.33 9.47 -31.14
N ASP A 33 -11.02 10.22 -31.99
CA ASP A 33 -10.55 11.54 -32.47
C ASP A 33 -10.37 12.59 -31.36
N TRP A 34 -11.03 12.42 -30.21
CA TRP A 34 -10.90 13.33 -29.06
C TRP A 34 -9.60 13.11 -28.28
N ALA A 35 -8.94 11.96 -28.44
CA ALA A 35 -7.71 11.62 -27.75
C ALA A 35 -6.51 11.98 -28.64
N LEU A 36 -6.00 13.20 -28.51
CA LEU A 36 -4.93 13.74 -29.35
C LEU A 36 -3.55 13.06 -29.14
N GLY A 37 -3.40 12.23 -28.11
CA GLY A 37 -2.17 11.55 -27.74
C GLY A 37 -2.16 11.15 -26.27
N TYR A 38 -1.12 10.44 -25.85
CA TYR A 38 -0.89 10.09 -24.44
C TYR A 38 0.56 10.37 -24.05
N ASN A 39 0.78 10.56 -22.74
CA ASN A 39 2.11 10.60 -22.14
C ASN A 39 2.13 9.61 -20.99
N ILE A 40 3.17 8.77 -20.92
CA ILE A 40 3.35 7.85 -19.81
C ILE A 40 3.90 8.64 -18.63
N ARG A 41 3.17 8.60 -17.50
CA ARG A 41 3.69 9.05 -16.21
C ARG A 41 4.29 7.85 -15.49
N GLN A 42 5.59 7.63 -15.63
CA GLN A 42 6.31 6.77 -14.69
C GLN A 42 6.75 7.61 -13.50
N ALA A 43 6.63 7.06 -12.30
CA ALA A 43 7.33 7.63 -11.15
C ALA A 43 8.83 7.53 -11.43
N ASP A 44 9.52 8.67 -11.42
CA ASP A 44 10.96 8.69 -11.58
C ASP A 44 11.59 7.89 -10.44
N SER A 45 12.32 6.84 -10.81
CA SER A 45 12.96 5.92 -9.88
C SER A 45 14.00 6.60 -8.98
N ALA A 46 14.47 7.77 -9.37
CA ALA A 46 15.43 8.57 -8.61
C ALA A 46 14.78 9.44 -7.52
N VAL A 47 13.45 9.62 -7.53
CA VAL A 47 12.79 10.52 -6.58
C VAL A 47 12.40 9.75 -5.33
N SER A 48 13.05 10.09 -4.20
CA SER A 48 12.62 9.58 -2.90
C SER A 48 11.31 10.22 -2.46
N ASN A 49 10.44 9.43 -1.85
CA ASN A 49 9.20 9.96 -1.29
C ASN A 49 9.28 10.06 0.25
N PRO A 50 9.28 11.29 0.81
CA PRO A 50 9.33 11.48 2.27
C PRO A 50 8.06 11.03 3.00
N ARG A 51 6.97 10.70 2.28
CA ARG A 51 5.71 10.23 2.87
C ARG A 51 5.69 8.72 3.15
N LEU A 52 6.70 7.97 2.71
CA LEU A 52 6.80 6.56 3.05
C LEU A 52 6.94 6.38 4.56
N PHE A 53 6.57 5.21 5.06
CA PHE A 53 6.61 4.90 6.50
C PHE A 53 8.03 5.02 7.11
N THR A 54 9.06 4.87 6.27
CA THR A 54 10.47 5.03 6.60
C THR A 54 10.96 6.48 6.57
N GLY A 55 10.13 7.41 6.11
CA GLY A 55 10.59 8.70 5.60
C GLY A 55 11.38 8.56 4.30
N ALA A 56 12.11 9.61 3.93
CA ALA A 56 12.87 9.66 2.68
C ALA A 56 14.14 8.79 2.75
N ILE A 57 14.02 7.54 2.30
CA ILE A 57 15.18 6.72 1.93
C ILE A 57 15.54 7.02 0.46
N PRO A 58 16.82 7.26 0.12
CA PRO A 58 17.23 7.44 -1.26
C PRO A 58 16.75 6.29 -2.15
N SER A 59 16.22 6.63 -3.33
CA SER A 59 15.68 5.67 -4.31
C SER A 59 14.45 4.87 -3.87
N TRP A 60 13.85 5.17 -2.71
CA TRP A 60 12.59 4.55 -2.29
C TRP A 60 11.40 5.45 -2.63
N ASN A 61 10.43 4.89 -3.35
CA ASN A 61 9.14 5.50 -3.69
C ASN A 61 8.01 4.45 -3.68
N GLU A 62 6.77 4.88 -3.94
CA GLU A 62 5.57 4.04 -3.91
C GLU A 62 5.61 2.82 -4.83
N ASN A 63 6.45 2.88 -5.86
CA ASN A 63 6.62 1.85 -6.88
C ASN A 63 7.90 1.05 -6.70
N GLN A 64 8.84 1.55 -5.91
CA GLN A 64 10.15 0.95 -5.71
C GLN A 64 10.53 1.06 -4.24
N LEU A 65 10.32 -0.02 -3.53
CA LEU A 65 10.87 -0.20 -2.19
C LEU A 65 12.06 -1.15 -2.29
N GLY A 66 13.02 -0.97 -1.38
CA GLY A 66 14.10 -1.93 -1.22
C GLY A 66 13.60 -3.26 -0.66
N PRO A 67 14.52 -4.17 -0.33
CA PRO A 67 14.12 -5.37 0.39
C PRO A 67 13.49 -4.97 1.72
N ILE A 68 12.27 -5.46 1.96
CA ILE A 68 11.56 -5.31 3.22
C ILE A 68 11.33 -6.71 3.77
N THR A 69 11.85 -6.97 4.96
CA THR A 69 11.51 -8.18 5.70
C THR A 69 10.32 -7.87 6.59
N ILE A 70 9.25 -8.64 6.45
CA ILE A 70 8.07 -8.51 7.31
C ILE A 70 8.39 -9.23 8.62
N PRO A 71 8.28 -8.56 9.79
CA PRO A 71 8.51 -9.20 11.08
C PRO A 71 7.56 -10.37 11.33
N SER A 72 8.10 -11.47 11.84
CA SER A 72 7.30 -12.57 12.39
C SER A 72 7.55 -12.69 13.90
N ALA A 73 6.60 -13.27 14.62
CA ALA A 73 6.76 -13.57 16.04
C ALA A 73 8.03 -14.41 16.25
N GLY A 74 8.83 -14.03 17.25
CA GLY A 74 10.11 -14.68 17.58
C GLY A 74 11.27 -14.33 16.66
N MET A 75 11.08 -13.54 15.60
CA MET A 75 12.19 -13.02 14.80
C MET A 75 13.01 -12.03 15.65
N THR A 76 14.33 -12.15 15.61
CA THR A 76 15.25 -11.20 16.27
C THR A 76 15.99 -10.39 15.24
N ILE A 77 16.09 -9.07 15.47
CA ILE A 77 16.83 -8.14 14.63
C ILE A 77 17.86 -7.35 15.44
N PRO A 78 19.03 -7.02 14.87
CA PRO A 78 19.90 -6.02 15.44
C PRO A 78 19.27 -4.63 15.28
N LEU A 79 19.46 -3.74 16.25
CA LEU A 79 18.96 -2.36 16.24
C LEU A 79 19.96 -1.40 15.60
N ASP A 80 20.47 -1.79 14.43
CA ASP A 80 21.32 -0.96 13.59
C ASP A 80 20.57 0.22 12.95
N SER A 81 21.27 1.08 12.23
CA SER A 81 20.68 2.28 11.62
C SER A 81 19.55 1.96 10.63
N ALA A 82 19.63 0.87 9.89
CA ALA A 82 18.63 0.48 8.91
C ALA A 82 17.36 -0.05 9.60
N ASN A 83 17.52 -0.96 10.55
CA ASN A 83 16.43 -1.56 11.30
C ASN A 83 15.74 -0.55 12.23
N ARG A 84 16.49 0.42 12.75
CA ARG A 84 15.91 1.57 13.48
C ARG A 84 15.00 2.42 12.62
N ILE A 85 15.26 2.55 11.32
CA ILE A 85 14.35 3.26 10.41
C ILE A 85 13.13 2.38 10.09
N LEU A 86 13.36 1.13 9.71
CA LEU A 86 12.30 0.22 9.23
C LEU A 86 11.29 -0.15 10.32
N TYR A 87 11.74 -0.47 11.53
CA TYR A 87 10.89 -1.11 12.53
C TYR A 87 10.48 -0.19 13.69
N LYS A 88 10.84 1.10 13.67
CA LYS A 88 10.52 2.05 14.74
C LYS A 88 9.05 2.01 15.14
N ARG A 89 8.16 2.08 14.14
CA ARG A 89 6.72 2.08 14.38
C ARG A 89 6.25 0.77 14.99
N THR A 90 6.67 -0.37 14.44
CA THR A 90 6.29 -1.70 14.94
C THR A 90 6.70 -1.88 16.40
N LEU A 91 7.96 -1.58 16.73
CA LEU A 91 8.47 -1.68 18.10
C LEU A 91 7.69 -0.79 19.07
N LEU A 92 7.37 0.45 18.69
CA LEU A 92 6.61 1.38 19.54
C LEU A 92 5.13 0.98 19.71
N LEU A 93 4.54 0.25 18.76
CA LEU A 93 3.18 -0.29 18.90
C LEU A 93 3.16 -1.54 19.80
N GLU A 94 4.18 -2.39 19.69
CA GLU A 94 4.24 -3.71 20.35
C GLU A 94 4.81 -3.66 21.78
N ASP A 95 5.64 -2.66 22.10
CA ASP A 95 6.27 -2.53 23.43
C ASP A 95 6.21 -1.12 23.98
N SER A 96 5.29 -0.90 24.91
CA SER A 96 5.11 0.37 25.62
C SER A 96 6.27 0.75 26.54
N ASN A 97 7.22 -0.15 26.80
CA ASN A 97 8.39 0.14 27.63
C ASN A 97 9.60 0.59 26.80
N ILE A 98 9.45 0.72 25.48
CA ILE A 98 10.48 1.26 24.61
C ILE A 98 10.47 2.79 24.68
N ILE A 99 11.66 3.34 24.95
CA ILE A 99 11.97 4.76 24.80
C ILE A 99 12.93 4.89 23.63
N TRP A 100 12.51 5.64 22.62
CA TRP A 100 13.30 5.90 21.42
C TRP A 100 14.08 7.20 21.58
N THR A 101 15.40 7.15 21.53
CA THR A 101 16.26 8.35 21.52
C THR A 101 17.01 8.44 20.20
N ASP A 102 17.76 9.54 20.00
CA ASP A 102 18.60 9.70 18.80
C ASP A 102 19.72 8.67 18.77
N THR A 103 20.31 8.35 19.93
CA THR A 103 21.51 7.52 20.05
C THR A 103 21.25 6.08 20.46
N ALA A 104 20.10 5.78 21.08
CA ALA A 104 19.82 4.46 21.63
C ALA A 104 18.32 4.11 21.61
N ILE A 105 18.05 2.83 21.82
CA ILE A 105 16.72 2.32 22.16
C ILE A 105 16.83 1.77 23.57
N ILE A 106 15.99 2.29 24.47
CA ILE A 106 15.97 1.89 25.87
C ILE A 106 14.70 1.09 26.09
N ARG A 107 14.82 -0.09 26.71
CA ARG A 107 13.70 -0.94 27.10
C ARG A 107 13.82 -1.25 28.57
N ASN A 108 12.77 -0.98 29.35
CA ASN A 108 12.78 -1.17 30.81
C ASN A 108 13.96 -0.46 31.52
N GLY A 109 14.34 0.73 31.04
CA GLY A 109 15.42 1.53 31.61
C GLY A 109 16.84 1.09 31.23
N GLN A 110 17.02 0.05 30.40
CA GLN A 110 18.33 -0.38 29.91
C GLN A 110 18.44 -0.21 28.40
N PRO A 111 19.60 0.19 27.86
CA PRO A 111 19.83 0.19 26.43
C PRO A 111 19.79 -1.24 25.89
N ILE A 112 19.19 -1.42 24.71
CA ILE A 112 19.15 -2.69 23.99
C ILE A 112 19.77 -2.52 22.60
N GLU A 113 20.44 -3.55 22.12
CA GLU A 113 21.08 -3.60 20.81
C GLU A 113 20.37 -4.56 19.84
N GLU A 114 19.43 -5.35 20.34
CA GLU A 114 18.60 -6.27 19.57
C GLU A 114 17.17 -6.25 20.09
N TYR A 115 16.22 -6.62 19.22
CA TYR A 115 14.82 -6.76 19.58
C TYR A 115 14.26 -8.06 19.01
N THR A 116 13.45 -8.75 19.81
CA THR A 116 12.71 -9.95 19.39
C THR A 116 11.23 -9.61 19.33
N PHE A 117 10.63 -9.76 18.16
CA PHE A 117 9.22 -9.47 17.92
C PHE A 117 8.31 -10.46 18.68
N LYS A 118 7.24 -9.95 19.27
CA LYS A 118 6.30 -10.72 20.10
C LYS A 118 5.12 -11.26 19.32
N GLU A 119 4.76 -10.62 18.21
CA GLU A 119 3.61 -10.98 17.37
C GLU A 119 3.99 -10.91 15.89
N ASP A 120 3.17 -11.54 15.05
CA ASP A 120 3.33 -11.44 13.61
C ASP A 120 2.94 -10.04 13.12
N SER A 121 3.53 -9.63 12.01
CA SER A 121 3.20 -8.38 11.32
C SER A 121 2.78 -8.65 9.89
N PHE A 122 1.97 -7.74 9.34
CA PHE A 122 1.43 -7.83 8.01
C PHE A 122 1.81 -6.62 7.17
N TRP A 123 1.98 -6.87 5.88
CA TRP A 123 2.13 -5.84 4.85
C TRP A 123 0.85 -5.79 4.03
N LEU A 124 0.10 -4.70 4.19
CA LEU A 124 -1.19 -4.52 3.52
C LEU A 124 -1.02 -3.60 2.32
N MET A 125 -1.60 -4.00 1.20
CA MET A 125 -1.57 -3.26 -0.05
C MET A 125 -3.00 -2.88 -0.43
N ALA A 126 -3.20 -1.65 -0.89
CA ALA A 126 -4.46 -1.27 -1.49
C ALA A 126 -4.55 -1.80 -2.92
N ASP A 127 -5.74 -2.21 -3.32
CA ASP A 127 -6.01 -2.65 -4.69
C ASP A 127 -5.78 -1.52 -5.70
N ASN A 128 -6.19 -0.29 -5.35
CA ASN A 128 -5.83 0.91 -6.11
C ASN A 128 -4.45 1.43 -5.66
N ARG A 129 -3.39 0.86 -6.24
CA ARG A 129 -2.00 1.15 -5.87
C ARG A 129 -1.61 2.63 -6.00
N ASP A 130 -2.17 3.37 -6.95
CA ASP A 130 -1.76 4.77 -7.17
C ASP A 130 -2.42 5.75 -6.18
N ASN A 131 -3.60 5.40 -5.66
CA ASN A 131 -4.38 6.27 -4.77
C ASN A 131 -4.60 5.70 -3.36
N GLY A 132 -4.03 4.54 -3.07
CA GLY A 132 -4.23 3.82 -1.81
C GLY A 132 -3.36 4.32 -0.67
N PHE A 133 -3.95 4.45 0.52
CA PHE A 133 -3.23 4.64 1.77
C PHE A 133 -2.96 3.28 2.42
N ASP A 134 -1.84 2.66 2.09
CA ASP A 134 -1.49 1.30 2.50
C ASP A 134 -0.10 1.24 3.16
N SER A 135 0.40 0.04 3.49
CA SER A 135 1.62 -0.14 4.29
C SER A 135 2.85 0.60 3.76
N ARG A 136 2.86 1.02 2.48
CA ARG A 136 3.89 1.92 1.93
C ARG A 136 4.00 3.23 2.73
N LEU A 137 2.89 3.74 3.25
CA LEU A 137 2.80 5.00 3.98
C LEU A 137 2.83 4.83 5.50
N TRP A 138 2.13 3.82 6.04
CA TRP A 138 1.96 3.66 7.50
C TRP A 138 2.70 2.44 8.09
N GLY A 139 3.38 1.66 7.25
CA GLY A 139 4.27 0.58 7.66
C GLY A 139 3.55 -0.73 7.94
N PHE A 140 4.21 -1.57 8.73
CA PHE A 140 3.70 -2.87 9.12
C PHE A 140 2.50 -2.76 10.07
N VAL A 141 1.59 -3.72 9.95
CA VAL A 141 0.38 -3.83 10.77
C VAL A 141 0.54 -5.01 11.72
N PRO A 142 0.55 -4.80 13.05
CA PRO A 142 0.61 -5.90 14.01
C PRO A 142 -0.62 -6.81 13.89
N GLU A 143 -0.46 -8.11 14.14
CA GLU A 143 -1.57 -9.08 14.16
C GLU A 143 -2.71 -8.65 15.08
N SER A 144 -2.39 -8.11 16.26
CA SER A 144 -3.35 -7.62 17.24
C SER A 144 -4.28 -6.51 16.73
N PHE A 145 -3.93 -5.86 15.61
CA PHE A 145 -4.75 -4.80 15.00
C PHE A 145 -5.71 -5.36 13.93
N LEU A 146 -5.59 -6.65 13.58
CA LEU A 146 -6.50 -7.33 12.67
C LEU A 146 -7.75 -7.80 13.43
N ILE A 147 -8.85 -7.09 13.28
CA ILE A 147 -10.12 -7.39 13.95
C ILE A 147 -11.00 -8.42 13.22
N GLY A 148 -10.62 -8.84 12.01
CA GLY A 148 -11.38 -9.82 11.24
C GLY A 148 -11.03 -9.86 9.75
N LYS A 149 -11.74 -10.72 9.02
CA LYS A 149 -11.58 -10.91 7.57
C LYS A 149 -12.76 -10.27 6.82
N ALA A 150 -12.47 -9.38 5.88
CA ALA A 150 -13.49 -8.93 4.93
C ALA A 150 -13.86 -10.09 3.99
N MET A 151 -15.14 -10.44 3.95
CA MET A 151 -15.68 -11.37 2.97
C MET A 151 -16.69 -10.63 2.10
N TYR A 152 -16.35 -10.39 0.83
CA TYR A 152 -17.30 -9.89 -0.13
C TYR A 152 -16.94 -10.32 -1.55
N ILE A 153 -17.86 -11.02 -2.21
CA ILE A 153 -17.93 -11.10 -3.67
C ILE A 153 -19.36 -10.71 -4.01
N TRP A 154 -19.53 -9.55 -4.61
CA TRP A 154 -20.79 -9.15 -5.24
C TRP A 154 -20.55 -9.11 -6.73
N GLU A 155 -20.93 -10.18 -7.42
CA GLU A 155 -21.29 -10.06 -8.83
C GLU A 155 -22.70 -9.49 -8.89
N GLY A 156 -22.84 -8.32 -9.52
CA GLY A 156 -24.14 -7.76 -9.83
C GLY A 156 -24.88 -8.70 -10.77
N PHE A 157 -26.11 -9.05 -10.41
CA PHE A 157 -27.03 -9.76 -11.28
C PHE A 157 -27.08 -9.08 -12.67
N GLU A 158 -26.83 -9.84 -13.73
CA GLU A 158 -27.36 -9.50 -15.05
C GLU A 158 -28.89 -9.48 -14.92
N ASP A 159 -29.49 -8.29 -15.02
CA ASP A 159 -30.93 -8.13 -15.16
C ASP A 159 -31.36 -8.53 -16.58
N GLU A 160 -31.30 -9.82 -16.87
CA GLU A 160 -32.12 -10.41 -17.92
C GLU A 160 -33.48 -10.80 -17.32
N ARG A 161 -34.40 -9.83 -17.37
CA ARG A 161 -35.85 -10.01 -17.48
C ARG A 161 -36.32 -11.49 -17.47
N ARG A 162 -36.71 -12.01 -16.31
CA ARG A 162 -37.97 -12.80 -16.10
C ARG A 162 -38.07 -13.36 -14.68
N GLY A 163 -38.95 -12.75 -13.91
CA GLY A 163 -39.94 -13.38 -13.02
C GLY A 163 -39.46 -14.44 -12.03
N ALA A 164 -39.36 -14.06 -10.75
CA ALA A 164 -39.67 -14.97 -9.65
C ALA A 164 -40.62 -14.25 -8.68
N SER A 165 -41.90 -14.60 -8.75
CA SER A 165 -42.87 -14.33 -7.69
C SER A 165 -42.62 -15.31 -6.54
N LEU A 166 -42.39 -14.79 -5.33
CA LEU A 166 -42.43 -15.58 -4.10
C LEU A 166 -43.68 -15.17 -3.32
N GLN A 167 -44.66 -16.07 -3.30
CA GLN A 167 -45.68 -16.11 -2.25
C GLN A 167 -45.03 -16.62 -0.97
N LEU A 168 -45.46 -16.11 0.18
CA LEU A 168 -45.13 -16.64 1.50
C LEU A 168 -46.44 -17.04 2.18
N ASP A 169 -46.41 -18.22 2.81
CA ASP A 169 -47.47 -18.83 3.61
C ASP A 169 -47.79 -18.03 4.90
#